data_AF-A0A940AEQ5-F1
#
_entry.id   AF-A0A940AEQ5-F1
#
_cell.length_a   1.000
_cell.length_b   1.000
_cell.length_c   1.000
_cell.angle_alpha   90.00
_cell.angle_beta   90.00
_cell.angle_gamma   90.00
#
_symmetry.space_group_name_H-M   'P 1'
#
loop_
_entity.id
_entity.type
_entity.pdbx_description
1 polymer ?
#
loop_
_entity_poly.entity_id
_entity_poly.type
_entity_poly.pdbx_seq_one_letter_code
_entity_poly.pdbx_strand_id
1 'polypeptide(L)'
;MQIEARSWKVLLREARAEVPVIVNAMTQEIFPMPTRNCCPRRIAATALRNLLSYQIRLIVQHYSADDWNEYPEELSTFLEKVRIWLGTMNNPALFIGPRILPAAGSETDMIFRAAETFPAPSKLCLPRIRNAWTMAKRLLDVKKRNSGNLFRKLYELSCEWHKSLILPDQQIFAISKPLEFAEKHVTRHLNRIDYHTERAISWGKELCESIAKYQAMGFCRKTAASKARRDFIREHPYPVTDSELLMSEAVPGHSRPAIIRYQKKYLASLKNRPQSESFPSSTGNI
;
A
#
# COMPACT_ATOMS: atom_id res chain seq x y z
N MET A 1 0.15 31.28 30.67
CA MET A 1 1.01 30.57 29.70
C MET A 1 0.18 30.34 28.45
N GLN A 2 0.27 31.25 27.49
CA GLN A 2 -0.50 31.16 26.23
C GLN A 2 0.09 30.03 25.40
N ILE A 3 -0.72 29.02 25.12
CA ILE A 3 -0.38 27.98 24.13
C ILE A 3 -0.49 28.70 22.78
N GLU A 4 0.65 29.14 22.23
CA GLU A 4 0.72 29.58 20.84
C GLU A 4 0.13 28.46 19.98
N ALA A 5 -0.93 28.79 19.25
CA ALA A 5 -1.54 27.90 18.29
C ALA A 5 -0.46 27.49 17.28
N ARG A 6 0.14 26.31 17.49
CA ARG A 6 1.11 25.73 16.55
C ARG A 6 0.47 25.76 15.16
N SER A 7 1.17 26.37 14.21
CA SER A 7 0.75 26.42 12.81
C SER A 7 0.29 25.03 12.35
N TRP A 8 -0.90 24.96 11.76
CA TRP A 8 -1.48 23.71 11.24
C TRP A 8 -0.51 22.94 10.33
N LYS A 9 0.38 23.64 9.63
CA LYS A 9 1.44 23.04 8.81
C LYS A 9 2.51 22.30 9.64
N VAL A 10 2.83 22.80 10.83
CA VAL A 10 3.77 22.15 11.76
C VAL A 10 3.14 20.89 12.33
N LEU A 11 1.88 20.98 12.78
CA LEU A 11 1.12 19.82 13.28
C LEU A 11 0.95 18.74 12.21
N LEU A 12 0.66 19.11 10.96
CA LEU A 12 0.59 18.15 9.84
C LEU A 12 1.94 17.51 9.51
N ARG A 13 3.04 18.25 9.66
CA ARG A 13 4.39 17.73 9.42
C ARG A 13 4.83 16.79 10.55
N GLU A 14 4.50 17.13 11.79
CA GLU A 14 4.68 16.27 12.98
C GLU A 14 3.83 14.99 12.87
N ALA A 15 2.53 15.11 12.55
CA ALA A 15 1.65 13.97 12.34
C ALA A 15 2.09 13.07 11.17
N ARG A 16 2.64 13.65 10.09
CA ARG A 16 3.27 12.88 8.99
C ARG A 16 4.51 12.11 9.44
N ALA A 17 5.20 12.54 10.49
CA ALA A 17 6.33 11.83 11.08
C ALA A 17 5.88 10.67 12.01
N GLU A 18 4.63 10.66 12.46
CA GLU A 18 4.03 9.59 13.28
C GLU A 18 3.33 8.49 12.43
N VAL A 19 3.46 8.53 11.09
CA VAL A 19 2.74 7.66 10.14
C VAL A 19 3.36 6.26 10.05
N PRO A 20 2.55 5.20 9.83
CA PRO A 20 3.02 3.82 9.65
C PRO A 20 4.10 3.67 8.58
N VAL A 21 5.20 3.02 8.96
CA VAL A 21 6.27 2.59 8.07
C VAL A 21 5.95 1.19 7.55
N ILE A 22 5.99 0.99 6.23
CA ILE A 22 5.88 -0.35 5.64
C ILE A 22 7.26 -1.02 5.70
N VAL A 23 7.41 -1.93 6.64
CA VAL A 23 8.59 -2.78 6.82
C VAL A 23 8.28 -4.23 6.45
N ASN A 24 9.31 -5.02 6.16
CA ASN A 24 9.12 -6.44 5.85
C ASN A 24 8.79 -7.18 7.16
N ALA A 25 7.74 -8.01 7.19
CA ALA A 25 7.36 -8.76 8.40
C ALA A 25 8.55 -9.54 9.02
N MET A 26 9.41 -10.14 8.20
CA MET A 26 10.61 -10.85 8.69
C MET A 26 11.59 -9.95 9.45
N THR A 27 11.60 -8.64 9.16
CA THR A 27 12.46 -7.71 9.92
C THR A 27 11.98 -7.54 11.35
N GLN A 28 10.71 -7.76 11.65
CA GLN A 28 10.19 -7.75 13.01
C GLN A 28 10.48 -9.06 13.76
N GLU A 29 10.70 -10.15 13.02
CA GLU A 29 10.95 -11.49 13.56
C GLU A 29 12.45 -11.85 13.69
N ILE A 30 13.34 -10.86 13.48
CA ILE A 30 14.78 -11.09 13.62
C ILE A 30 15.11 -11.58 15.03
N PHE A 31 14.64 -10.88 16.06
CA PHE A 31 14.87 -11.30 17.44
C PHE A 31 13.70 -12.18 17.89
N PRO A 32 13.92 -13.47 18.20
CA PRO A 32 12.84 -14.36 18.61
C PRO A 32 12.33 -13.99 19.99
N MET A 33 11.05 -14.28 20.25
CA MET A 33 10.49 -14.17 21.60
C MET A 33 11.17 -15.19 22.53
N PRO A 34 11.71 -14.75 23.69
CA PRO A 34 12.33 -15.67 24.63
C PRO A 34 11.28 -16.62 25.21
N THR A 35 11.54 -17.92 25.13
CA THR A 35 10.76 -18.92 25.89
C THR A 35 11.38 -19.11 27.28
N ARG A 36 10.59 -19.58 28.26
CA ARG A 36 10.96 -19.66 29.70
C ARG A 36 12.30 -20.35 29.99
N ASN A 37 12.82 -21.18 29.08
CA ASN A 37 14.05 -21.97 29.25
C ASN A 37 15.17 -21.65 28.22
N CYS A 38 15.11 -20.51 27.52
CA CYS A 38 16.12 -20.17 26.53
C CYS A 38 17.31 -19.41 27.10
N CYS A 39 18.52 -19.89 26.82
CA CYS A 39 19.74 -19.17 27.17
C CYS A 39 20.03 -18.03 26.15
N PRO A 40 20.72 -16.94 26.58
CA PRO A 40 21.03 -15.81 25.70
C PRO A 40 21.75 -16.20 24.41
N ARG A 41 22.64 -17.20 24.49
CA ARG A 41 23.42 -17.70 23.35
C ARG A 41 22.53 -18.29 22.26
N ARG A 42 21.46 -19.01 22.62
CA ARG A 42 20.49 -19.57 21.67
C ARG A 42 19.66 -18.48 21.01
N ILE A 43 19.27 -17.45 21.75
CA ILE A 43 18.57 -16.27 21.21
C ILE A 43 19.48 -15.54 20.23
N ALA A 44 20.74 -15.30 20.60
CA ALA A 44 21.73 -14.66 19.74
C ALA A 44 21.97 -15.44 18.44
N ALA A 45 22.15 -16.76 18.52
CA ALA A 45 22.29 -17.60 17.33
C ALA A 45 21.04 -17.55 16.45
N THR A 46 19.85 -17.58 17.05
CA THR A 46 18.60 -17.49 16.27
C THR A 46 18.45 -16.14 15.59
N ALA A 47 18.78 -15.05 16.28
CA ALA A 47 18.76 -13.72 15.68
C ALA A 47 19.76 -13.59 14.53
N LEU A 48 20.95 -14.17 14.70
CA LEU A 48 21.98 -14.23 13.66
C LEU A 48 21.50 -15.03 12.44
N ARG A 49 20.88 -16.19 12.67
CA ARG A 49 20.26 -17.00 11.63
C ARG A 49 19.18 -16.22 10.87
N ASN A 50 18.26 -15.57 11.58
CA ASN A 50 17.19 -14.79 10.95
C ASN A 50 17.73 -13.58 10.17
N LEU A 51 18.79 -12.92 10.65
CA LEU A 51 19.45 -11.83 9.92
C LEU A 51 20.13 -12.27 8.64
N LEU A 52 20.85 -13.40 8.67
CA LEU A 52 21.48 -13.94 7.47
C LEU A 52 20.42 -14.43 6.48
N SER A 53 19.34 -15.06 6.97
CA SER A 53 18.19 -15.44 6.14
C SER A 53 17.56 -14.23 5.46
N TYR A 54 17.36 -13.15 6.21
CA TYR A 54 16.87 -11.88 5.68
C TYR A 54 17.81 -11.30 4.62
N GLN A 55 19.13 -11.31 4.85
CA GLN A 55 20.12 -10.87 3.86
C GLN A 55 20.08 -11.70 2.57
N ILE A 56 20.04 -13.03 2.68
CA ILE A 56 19.94 -13.92 1.52
C ILE A 56 18.67 -13.61 0.73
N ARG A 57 17.54 -13.41 1.41
CA ARG A 57 16.30 -13.03 0.74
C ARG A 57 16.40 -11.67 0.03
N LEU A 58 17.02 -10.68 0.65
CA LEU A 58 17.27 -9.39 -0.01
C LEU A 58 18.15 -9.57 -1.26
N ILE A 59 19.17 -10.42 -1.20
CA ILE A 59 20.03 -10.70 -2.35
C ILE A 59 19.21 -11.30 -3.49
N VAL A 60 18.45 -12.36 -3.22
CA VAL A 60 17.62 -13.05 -4.23
C VAL A 60 16.53 -12.14 -4.81
N GLN A 61 16.00 -11.20 -4.01
CA GLN A 61 14.96 -10.27 -4.48
C GLN A 61 15.47 -9.16 -5.39
N HIS A 62 16.75 -8.82 -5.31
CA HIS A 62 17.29 -7.61 -5.93
C HIS A 62 18.45 -7.83 -6.90
N TYR A 63 19.08 -9.01 -6.87
CA TYR A 63 20.14 -9.38 -7.79
C TYR A 63 19.73 -10.67 -8.50
N SER A 64 19.46 -10.56 -9.79
CA SER A 64 19.14 -11.71 -10.64
C SER A 64 20.40 -12.52 -10.91
N ALA A 65 20.27 -13.84 -10.96
CA ALA A 65 21.36 -14.70 -11.42
C ALA A 65 21.59 -14.57 -12.94
N ASP A 66 20.56 -14.17 -13.69
CA ASP A 66 20.63 -14.04 -15.14
C ASP A 66 21.49 -12.84 -15.57
N ASP A 67 21.56 -11.79 -14.73
CA ASP A 67 22.27 -10.54 -15.02
C ASP A 67 23.68 -10.50 -14.41
N TRP A 68 24.21 -11.62 -13.93
CA TRP A 68 25.44 -11.65 -13.13
C TRP A 68 26.65 -11.03 -13.85
N ASN A 69 26.74 -11.25 -15.17
CA ASN A 69 27.82 -10.72 -16.00
C ASN A 69 27.72 -9.21 -16.25
N GLU A 70 26.57 -8.59 -15.95
CA GLU A 70 26.33 -7.16 -16.12
C GLU A 70 26.63 -6.36 -14.84
N TYR A 71 26.76 -7.04 -13.70
CA TYR A 71 27.09 -6.38 -12.44
C TYR A 71 28.57 -5.97 -12.36
N PRO A 72 28.87 -4.84 -11.69
CA PRO A 72 30.26 -4.45 -11.42
C PRO A 72 31.01 -5.55 -10.67
N GLU A 73 32.30 -5.71 -10.99
CA GLU A 73 33.15 -6.80 -10.47
C GLU A 73 33.11 -6.93 -8.93
N GLU A 74 33.10 -5.81 -8.21
CA GLU A 74 33.01 -5.78 -6.74
C GLU A 74 31.73 -6.45 -6.22
N LEU A 75 30.60 -6.19 -6.89
CA LEU A 75 29.30 -6.77 -6.55
C LEU A 75 29.25 -8.25 -6.95
N SER A 76 29.68 -8.58 -8.17
CA SER A 76 29.73 -9.97 -8.68
C SER A 76 30.60 -10.87 -7.81
N THR A 77 31.74 -10.36 -7.35
CA THR A 77 32.63 -11.07 -6.42
C THR A 77 31.97 -11.33 -5.07
N PHE A 78 31.23 -10.36 -4.53
CA PHE A 78 30.47 -10.55 -3.30
C PHE A 78 29.39 -11.61 -3.46
N LEU A 79 28.59 -11.54 -4.53
CA LEU A 79 27.53 -12.49 -4.82
C LEU A 79 28.08 -13.92 -4.98
N GLU A 80 29.24 -14.07 -5.61
CA GLU A 80 29.86 -15.39 -5.80
C GLU A 80 30.37 -15.96 -4.47
N LYS A 81 30.95 -15.12 -3.60
CA LYS A 81 31.30 -15.54 -2.24
C LYS A 81 30.07 -15.98 -1.44
N VAL A 82 28.93 -15.30 -1.58
CA VAL A 82 27.67 -15.70 -0.92
C VAL A 82 27.18 -17.04 -1.46
N ARG A 83 27.23 -17.24 -2.78
CA ARG A 83 26.86 -18.52 -3.42
C ARG A 83 27.74 -19.67 -2.92
N ILE A 84 29.06 -19.50 -2.91
CA ILE A 84 30.01 -20.51 -2.41
C ILE A 84 29.74 -20.81 -0.94
N TRP A 85 29.53 -19.76 -0.13
CA TRP A 85 29.20 -19.93 1.29
C TRP A 85 27.89 -20.70 1.49
N LEU A 86 26.85 -20.42 0.70
CA LEU A 86 25.59 -21.18 0.73
C LEU A 86 25.80 -22.63 0.33
N GLY A 87 26.68 -22.92 -0.63
CA GLY A 87 27.02 -24.29 -1.02
C GLY A 87 27.82 -25.09 0.02
N THR A 88 28.23 -24.47 1.13
CA THR A 88 29.09 -25.09 2.14
C THR A 88 28.26 -25.77 3.25
N MET A 89 28.60 -27.03 3.58
CA MET A 89 27.99 -27.79 4.69
C MET A 89 26.44 -27.79 4.65
N ASN A 90 25.79 -27.55 5.80
CA ASN A 90 24.33 -27.46 5.96
C ASN A 90 23.80 -26.02 5.91
N ASN A 91 24.56 -25.07 5.38
CA ASN A 91 24.16 -23.66 5.34
C ASN A 91 22.78 -23.41 4.68
N PRO A 92 22.38 -24.10 3.60
CA PRO A 92 21.05 -23.91 3.03
C PRO A 92 19.95 -24.26 4.04
N ALA A 93 20.06 -25.39 4.72
CA ALA A 93 19.08 -25.83 5.72
C ALA A 93 19.02 -24.90 6.96
N LEU A 94 20.16 -24.31 7.31
CA LEU A 94 20.27 -23.41 8.45
C LEU A 94 19.73 -22.01 8.17
N PHE A 95 19.93 -21.46 6.96
CA PHE A 95 19.71 -20.04 6.69
C PHE A 95 18.65 -19.73 5.63
N ILE A 96 18.12 -20.73 4.91
CA ILE A 96 16.98 -20.51 4.02
C ILE A 96 15.68 -20.60 4.82
N GLY A 97 15.00 -19.45 4.94
CA GLY A 97 13.72 -19.29 5.64
C GLY A 97 13.84 -18.79 7.09
N PRO A 98 12.91 -17.92 7.53
CA PRO A 98 12.90 -17.44 8.91
C PRO A 98 12.50 -18.56 9.88
N ARG A 99 13.03 -18.50 11.11
CA ARG A 99 12.68 -19.44 12.16
C ARG A 99 12.20 -18.69 13.40
N ILE A 100 10.97 -18.99 13.80
CA ILE A 100 10.30 -18.37 14.95
C ILE A 100 10.86 -18.92 16.26
N LEU A 101 11.22 -20.20 16.28
CA LEU A 101 11.70 -20.88 17.48
C LEU A 101 13.23 -20.74 17.67
N PRO A 102 13.69 -20.57 18.92
CA PRO A 102 15.12 -20.56 19.23
C PRO A 102 15.83 -21.84 18.78
N ALA A 103 17.01 -21.68 18.17
CA ALA A 103 17.87 -22.77 17.70
C ALA A 103 18.11 -23.83 18.78
N ALA A 104 18.22 -25.10 18.37
CA ALA A 104 18.60 -26.17 19.29
C ALA A 104 20.06 -26.01 19.77
N GLY A 105 20.43 -26.70 20.85
CA GLY A 105 21.79 -26.64 21.40
C GLY A 105 22.87 -27.01 20.39
N SER A 106 22.68 -28.10 19.65
CA SER A 106 23.58 -28.57 18.59
C SER A 106 23.64 -27.62 17.39
N GLU A 107 22.54 -26.96 17.04
CA GLU A 107 22.48 -25.99 15.93
C GLU A 107 23.18 -24.67 16.26
N THR A 108 23.17 -24.27 17.54
CA THR A 108 23.67 -22.97 18.00
C THR A 108 25.12 -22.74 17.56
N ASP A 109 25.99 -23.76 17.74
CA ASP A 109 27.40 -23.66 17.38
C ASP A 109 27.67 -23.76 15.89
N MET A 110 26.79 -24.46 15.15
CA MET A 110 26.85 -24.47 13.68
C MET A 110 26.52 -23.09 13.12
N ILE A 111 25.47 -22.45 13.65
CA ILE A 111 25.05 -21.11 13.23
C ILE A 111 26.16 -20.09 13.46
N PHE A 112 26.78 -20.07 14.65
CA PHE A 112 27.88 -19.14 14.93
C PHE A 112 29.07 -19.36 14.00
N ARG A 113 29.50 -20.61 13.80
CA ARG A 113 30.64 -20.94 12.92
C ARG A 113 30.37 -20.54 11.47
N ALA A 114 29.19 -20.84 10.95
CA ALA A 114 28.83 -20.45 9.59
C ALA A 114 28.74 -18.93 9.43
N ALA A 115 28.17 -18.23 10.42
CA ALA A 115 28.04 -16.78 10.37
C ALA A 115 29.39 -16.05 10.45
N GLU A 116 30.39 -16.61 11.13
CA GLU A 116 31.76 -16.07 11.18
C GLU A 116 32.43 -16.02 9.79
N THR A 117 32.05 -16.93 8.89
CA THR A 117 32.59 -17.02 7.53
C THR A 117 31.71 -16.35 6.48
N PHE A 118 30.58 -15.74 6.88
CA PHE A 118 29.69 -15.06 5.93
C PHE A 118 30.39 -13.84 5.31
N PRO A 119 30.36 -13.69 3.97
CA PRO A 119 31.13 -12.66 3.28
C PRO A 119 30.67 -11.24 3.63
N ALA A 120 31.62 -10.30 3.62
CA ALA A 120 31.33 -8.88 3.79
C ALA A 120 30.65 -8.31 2.54
N PRO A 121 29.56 -7.54 2.68
CA PRO A 121 28.87 -6.95 1.54
C PRO A 121 29.70 -5.87 0.86
N SER A 122 29.60 -5.81 -0.46
CA SER A 122 30.17 -4.73 -1.27
C SER A 122 29.52 -3.38 -0.92
N LYS A 123 30.25 -2.27 -1.17
CA LYS A 123 29.68 -0.92 -1.07
C LYS A 123 28.56 -0.68 -2.07
N LEU A 124 28.48 -1.47 -3.14
CA LEU A 124 27.44 -1.41 -4.16
C LEU A 124 26.16 -2.17 -3.78
N CYS A 125 26.19 -2.96 -2.70
CA CYS A 125 25.00 -3.65 -2.23
C CYS A 125 23.89 -2.67 -1.79
N LEU A 126 22.66 -3.14 -1.66
CA LEU A 126 21.61 -2.35 -1.04
C LEU A 126 21.98 -1.97 0.40
N PRO A 127 21.65 -0.73 0.86
CA PRO A 127 21.89 -0.31 2.24
C PRO A 127 21.35 -1.30 3.30
N ARG A 128 20.21 -1.93 3.02
CA ARG A 128 19.58 -2.98 3.86
C ARG A 128 20.47 -4.19 4.08
N ILE A 129 21.19 -4.64 3.06
CA ILE A 129 22.11 -5.77 3.14
C ILE A 129 23.29 -5.39 4.04
N ARG A 130 23.86 -4.20 3.85
CA ARG A 130 24.97 -3.70 4.69
C ARG A 130 24.57 -3.51 6.16
N ASN A 131 23.36 -3.00 6.41
CA ASN A 131 22.85 -2.79 7.77
C ASN A 131 22.60 -4.11 8.49
N ALA A 132 21.99 -5.08 7.81
CA ALA A 132 21.79 -6.41 8.37
C ALA A 132 23.12 -7.12 8.66
N TRP A 133 24.13 -6.97 7.79
CA TRP A 133 25.47 -7.52 8.03
C TRP A 133 26.16 -6.87 9.23
N THR A 134 26.04 -5.54 9.37
CA THR A 134 26.58 -4.80 10.52
C THR A 134 25.94 -5.29 11.82
N MET A 135 24.62 -5.53 11.82
CA MET A 135 23.93 -6.09 12.97
C MET A 135 24.38 -7.53 13.26
N ALA A 136 24.57 -8.36 12.23
CA ALA A 136 25.07 -9.73 12.36
C ALA A 136 26.46 -9.77 13.02
N LYS A 137 27.38 -8.88 12.65
CA LYS A 137 28.69 -8.75 13.31
C LYS A 137 28.58 -8.43 14.80
N ARG A 138 27.68 -7.52 15.16
CA ARG A 138 27.46 -7.16 16.58
C ARG A 138 26.87 -8.30 17.39
N LEU A 139 26.06 -9.16 16.78
CA LEU A 139 25.58 -10.40 17.39
C LEU A 139 26.68 -11.45 17.55
N LEU A 140 27.61 -11.55 16.59
CA LEU A 140 28.78 -12.42 16.73
C LEU A 140 29.65 -12.03 17.94
N ASP A 141 29.76 -10.74 18.23
CA ASP A 141 30.52 -10.28 19.40
C ASP A 141 29.85 -10.62 20.75
N VAL A 142 28.56 -10.98 20.75
CA VAL A 142 27.87 -11.49 21.95
C VAL A 142 28.43 -12.85 22.38
N LYS A 143 28.91 -13.68 21.45
CA LYS A 143 29.56 -14.98 21.72
C LYS A 143 30.79 -14.84 22.62
N LYS A 144 31.49 -13.69 22.55
CA LYS A 144 32.78 -13.45 23.21
C LYS A 144 32.65 -12.89 24.64
N ARG A 145 31.44 -12.64 25.14
CA ARG A 145 31.20 -11.95 26.43
C ARG A 145 30.87 -12.92 27.57
N ASN A 146 31.42 -12.67 28.76
CA ASN A 146 31.10 -13.41 29.98
C ASN A 146 29.71 -13.02 30.55
N SER A 147 29.07 -13.98 31.22
CA SER A 147 27.64 -14.27 31.23
C SER A 147 26.70 -13.36 32.06
N GLY A 148 27.15 -12.25 32.62
CA GLY A 148 26.30 -11.43 33.51
C GLY A 148 25.22 -10.58 32.82
N ASN A 149 25.47 -10.07 31.61
CA ASN A 149 24.65 -9.01 30.99
C ASN A 149 24.20 -9.32 29.55
N LEU A 150 24.22 -10.59 29.13
CA LEU A 150 23.94 -10.97 27.74
C LEU A 150 22.49 -10.66 27.31
N PHE A 151 21.50 -10.87 28.19
CA PHE A 151 20.11 -10.53 27.89
C PHE A 151 19.92 -9.03 27.68
N ARG A 152 20.51 -8.20 28.55
CA ARG A 152 20.49 -6.74 28.39
C ARG A 152 21.11 -6.35 27.05
N LYS A 153 22.24 -6.95 26.68
CA LYS A 153 22.87 -6.64 25.41
C LYS A 153 22.02 -7.04 24.20
N LEU A 154 21.36 -8.20 24.26
CA LEU A 154 20.44 -8.64 23.21
C LEU A 154 19.22 -7.73 23.10
N TYR A 155 18.70 -7.24 24.22
CA TYR A 155 17.64 -6.25 24.23
C TYR A 155 18.08 -4.93 23.58
N GLU A 156 19.26 -4.41 23.94
CA GLU A 156 19.83 -3.22 23.29
C GLU A 156 19.95 -3.41 21.77
N LEU A 157 20.52 -4.53 21.32
CA LEU A 157 20.65 -4.85 19.90
C LEU A 157 19.29 -4.96 19.20
N SER A 158 18.28 -5.53 19.88
CA SER A 158 16.91 -5.58 19.37
C SER A 158 16.33 -4.17 19.21
N CYS A 159 16.42 -3.32 20.23
CA CYS A 159 15.93 -1.93 20.14
C CYS A 159 16.63 -1.15 19.04
N GLU A 160 17.95 -1.30 18.90
CA GLU A 160 18.71 -0.66 17.84
C GLU A 160 18.31 -1.16 16.44
N TRP A 161 18.08 -2.46 16.29
CA TRP A 161 17.54 -3.02 15.05
C TRP A 161 16.18 -2.40 14.71
N HIS A 162 15.23 -2.38 15.65
CA HIS A 162 13.91 -1.78 15.43
C HIS A 162 13.98 -0.30 15.08
N LYS A 163 14.86 0.47 15.74
CA LYS A 163 15.13 1.86 15.39
C LYS A 163 15.76 2.02 14.00
N SER A 164 16.51 1.03 13.51
CA SER A 164 17.04 1.09 12.15
C SER A 164 15.95 0.90 11.08
N LEU A 165 14.88 0.15 11.39
CA LEU A 165 13.81 -0.16 10.44
C LEU A 165 12.98 1.06 10.01
N ILE A 166 12.97 2.12 10.82
CA ILE A 166 12.30 3.38 10.48
C ILE A 166 13.13 4.27 9.56
N LEU A 167 14.43 3.99 9.38
CA LEU A 167 15.30 4.79 8.51
C LEU A 167 14.90 4.61 7.04
N PRO A 168 14.95 5.67 6.20
CA PRO A 168 14.50 5.62 4.80
C PRO A 168 15.07 4.42 4.02
N ASP A 169 16.35 4.14 4.23
CA ASP A 169 17.09 3.04 3.60
C ASP A 169 16.56 1.63 3.95
N GLN A 170 15.78 1.48 5.03
CA GLN A 170 15.19 0.21 5.46
C GLN A 170 13.72 0.03 5.09
N GLN A 171 13.05 1.11 4.66
CA GLN A 171 11.63 1.08 4.31
C GLN A 171 11.43 0.39 2.96
N ILE A 172 10.33 -0.37 2.79
CA ILE A 172 9.98 -0.96 1.48
C ILE A 172 9.50 0.15 0.53
N PHE A 173 8.71 1.08 1.04
CA PHE A 173 8.26 2.27 0.33
C PHE A 173 8.52 3.50 1.18
N ALA A 174 8.98 4.58 0.55
CA ALA A 174 8.92 5.90 1.16
C ALA A 174 7.46 6.24 1.47
N ILE A 175 7.21 6.73 2.69
CA ILE A 175 5.86 7.04 3.22
C ILE A 175 5.02 7.90 2.27
N SER A 176 5.65 8.76 1.47
CA SER A 176 4.97 9.60 0.47
C SER A 176 4.24 8.80 -0.59
N LYS A 177 4.77 7.65 -1.03
CA LYS A 177 4.20 6.88 -2.15
C LYS A 177 2.87 6.20 -1.80
N PRO A 178 2.73 5.45 -0.69
CA PRO A 178 1.45 4.85 -0.32
C PRO A 178 0.34 5.89 -0.11
N LEU A 179 0.66 7.03 0.50
CA LEU A 179 -0.30 8.13 0.69
C LEU A 179 -0.73 8.74 -0.64
N GLU A 180 0.21 8.98 -1.56
CA GLU A 180 -0.09 9.46 -2.91
C GLU A 180 -0.95 8.45 -3.69
N PHE A 181 -0.69 7.16 -3.56
CA PHE A 181 -1.52 6.11 -4.17
C PHE A 181 -2.93 6.09 -3.58
N ALA A 182 -3.06 6.20 -2.25
CA ALA A 182 -4.34 6.26 -1.57
C ALA A 182 -5.14 7.50 -2.01
N GLU A 183 -4.49 8.67 -2.05
CA GLU A 183 -5.08 9.92 -2.54
C GLU A 183 -5.58 9.78 -3.98
N LYS A 184 -4.71 9.32 -4.90
CA LYS A 184 -5.09 9.07 -6.30
C LYS A 184 -6.26 8.10 -6.43
N HIS A 185 -6.29 7.05 -5.62
CA HIS A 185 -7.38 6.08 -5.62
C HIS A 185 -8.70 6.72 -5.16
N VAL A 186 -8.68 7.46 -4.06
CA VAL A 186 -9.85 8.18 -3.54
C VAL A 186 -10.34 9.21 -4.56
N THR A 187 -9.46 10.05 -5.12
CA THR A 187 -9.84 11.04 -6.13
C THR A 187 -10.45 10.39 -7.36
N ARG A 188 -9.87 9.30 -7.89
CA ARG A 188 -10.45 8.57 -9.03
C ARG A 188 -11.81 7.97 -8.69
N HIS A 189 -11.99 7.48 -7.46
CA HIS A 189 -13.27 6.93 -7.02
C HIS A 189 -14.35 8.01 -6.93
N LEU A 190 -14.03 9.15 -6.31
CA LEU A 190 -14.92 10.31 -6.24
C LEU A 190 -15.28 10.83 -7.62
N ASN A 191 -14.29 11.03 -8.50
CA ASN A 191 -14.52 11.47 -9.87
C ASN A 191 -15.44 10.51 -10.65
N ARG A 192 -15.35 9.19 -10.44
CA ARG A 192 -16.27 8.22 -11.05
C ARG A 192 -17.69 8.37 -10.50
N ILE A 193 -17.84 8.56 -9.19
CA ILE A 193 -19.15 8.78 -8.56
C ILE A 193 -19.79 10.07 -9.10
N ASP A 194 -19.01 11.14 -9.20
CA ASP A 194 -19.44 12.44 -9.70
C ASP A 194 -19.86 12.33 -11.16
N TYR A 195 -19.01 11.73 -12.01
CA TYR A 195 -19.31 11.47 -13.42
C TYR A 195 -20.61 10.66 -13.62
N HIS A 196 -20.79 9.57 -12.87
CA HIS A 196 -22.04 8.79 -12.93
C HIS A 196 -23.24 9.55 -12.39
N THR A 197 -23.04 10.45 -11.42
CA THR A 197 -24.10 11.27 -10.86
C THR A 197 -24.53 12.38 -11.82
N GLU A 198 -23.59 13.06 -12.47
CA GLU A 198 -23.86 14.05 -13.51
C GLU A 198 -24.61 13.44 -14.69
N ARG A 199 -24.16 12.29 -15.20
CA ARG A 199 -24.89 11.58 -16.27
C ARG A 199 -26.30 11.16 -15.86
N ALA A 200 -26.44 10.63 -14.65
CA ALA A 200 -27.74 10.25 -14.12
C ALA A 200 -28.71 11.45 -14.00
N ILE A 201 -28.19 12.64 -13.70
CA ILE A 201 -28.96 13.90 -13.71
C ILE A 201 -29.31 14.30 -15.15
N SER A 202 -28.36 14.21 -16.08
CA SER A 202 -28.58 14.53 -17.51
C SER A 202 -29.67 13.66 -18.13
N TRP A 203 -29.59 12.33 -17.95
CA TRP A 203 -30.65 11.42 -18.41
C TRP A 203 -31.98 11.68 -17.72
N GLY A 204 -31.96 12.04 -16.44
CA GLY A 204 -33.16 12.43 -15.71
C GLY A 204 -33.83 13.69 -16.28
N LYS A 205 -33.02 14.67 -16.72
CA LYS A 205 -33.47 15.89 -17.40
C LYS A 205 -34.17 15.56 -18.71
N GLU A 206 -33.51 14.79 -19.57
CA GLU A 206 -34.03 14.35 -20.87
C GLU A 206 -35.36 13.60 -20.75
N LEU A 207 -35.45 12.69 -19.78
CA LEU A 207 -36.69 11.97 -19.46
C LEU A 207 -37.80 12.93 -19.02
N CYS A 208 -37.50 13.90 -18.16
CA CYS A 208 -38.47 14.89 -17.69
C CYS A 208 -38.97 15.80 -18.81
N GLU A 209 -38.09 16.24 -19.71
CA GLU A 209 -38.43 17.06 -20.87
C GLU A 209 -39.34 16.29 -21.84
N SER A 210 -39.01 15.03 -22.13
CA SER A 210 -39.85 14.14 -22.96
C SER A 210 -41.23 13.89 -22.34
N ILE A 211 -41.31 13.72 -21.01
CA ILE A 211 -42.59 13.60 -20.31
C ILE A 211 -43.43 14.87 -20.47
N ALA A 212 -42.84 16.05 -20.26
CA ALA A 212 -43.52 17.34 -20.38
C ALA A 212 -44.04 17.56 -21.81
N LYS A 213 -43.24 17.22 -22.82
CA LYS A 213 -43.64 17.27 -24.24
C LYS A 213 -44.90 16.45 -24.51
N TYR A 214 -44.98 15.21 -24.02
CA TYR A 214 -46.17 14.38 -24.20
C TYR A 214 -47.37 14.86 -23.39
N GLN A 215 -47.16 15.43 -22.21
CA GLN A 215 -48.26 16.04 -21.46
C GLN A 215 -48.85 17.25 -22.20
N ALA A 216 -48.00 18.08 -22.82
CA ALA A 216 -48.44 19.21 -23.65
C ALA A 216 -49.25 18.76 -24.89
N MET A 217 -48.97 17.56 -25.42
CA MET A 217 -49.76 16.93 -26.49
C MET A 217 -51.11 16.34 -26.03
N GLY A 218 -51.51 16.57 -24.77
CA GLY A 218 -52.80 16.11 -24.23
C GLY A 218 -52.80 14.67 -23.68
N PHE A 219 -51.64 14.00 -23.60
CA PHE A 219 -51.58 12.67 -23.00
C PHE A 219 -51.68 12.74 -21.47
N CYS A 220 -52.43 11.81 -20.87
CA CYS A 220 -52.45 11.68 -19.41
C CYS A 220 -51.06 11.27 -18.88
N ARG A 221 -50.75 11.64 -17.62
CA ARG A 221 -49.41 11.48 -17.02
C ARG A 221 -48.83 10.08 -17.15
N LYS A 222 -49.64 9.03 -16.97
CA LYS A 222 -49.20 7.62 -17.10
C LYS A 222 -48.81 7.29 -18.55
N THR A 223 -49.61 7.74 -19.52
CA THR A 223 -49.36 7.50 -20.94
C THR A 223 -48.16 8.31 -21.44
N ALA A 224 -48.02 9.56 -21.02
CA ALA A 224 -46.86 10.40 -21.31
C ALA A 224 -45.55 9.78 -20.80
N ALA A 225 -45.54 9.29 -19.55
CA ALA A 225 -44.37 8.61 -18.98
C ALA A 225 -44.03 7.28 -19.70
N SER A 226 -45.04 6.53 -20.13
CA SER A 226 -44.84 5.29 -20.88
C SER A 226 -44.27 5.54 -22.28
N LYS A 227 -44.70 6.61 -22.96
CA LYS A 227 -44.15 7.03 -24.26
C LYS A 227 -42.72 7.55 -24.12
N ALA A 228 -42.48 8.49 -23.21
CA ALA A 228 -41.15 9.04 -22.95
C ALA A 228 -40.12 7.96 -22.60
N ARG A 229 -40.50 6.95 -21.80
CA ARG A 229 -39.64 5.80 -21.51
C ARG A 229 -39.26 5.01 -22.77
N ARG A 230 -40.22 4.78 -23.67
CA ARG A 230 -39.97 4.02 -24.91
C ARG A 230 -39.04 4.79 -25.85
N ASP A 231 -39.23 6.10 -25.96
CA ASP A 231 -38.36 6.93 -26.79
C ASP A 231 -36.94 7.01 -26.21
N PHE A 232 -36.81 7.19 -24.90
CA PHE A 232 -35.51 7.18 -24.23
C PHE A 232 -34.73 5.88 -24.47
N ILE A 233 -35.39 4.72 -24.40
CA ILE A 233 -34.74 3.42 -24.70
C ILE A 233 -34.34 3.33 -26.18
N ARG A 234 -35.11 3.94 -27.09
CA ARG A 234 -34.80 3.97 -28.52
C ARG A 234 -33.63 4.90 -28.83
N GLU A 235 -33.52 6.02 -28.11
CA GLU A 235 -32.47 7.03 -28.29
C GLU A 235 -31.13 6.61 -27.67
N HIS A 236 -31.16 5.72 -26.66
CA HIS A 236 -29.96 5.19 -26.00
C HIS A 236 -29.86 3.65 -26.10
N PRO A 237 -29.73 3.05 -27.29
CA PRO A 237 -29.66 1.59 -27.42
C PRO A 237 -28.44 1.00 -26.70
N TYR A 238 -28.57 -0.24 -26.19
CA TYR A 238 -27.41 -0.96 -25.66
C TYR A 238 -26.44 -1.30 -26.78
N PRO A 239 -25.12 -1.15 -26.57
CA PRO A 239 -24.13 -1.64 -27.52
C PRO A 239 -24.28 -3.16 -27.67
N VAL A 240 -24.29 -3.63 -28.91
CA VAL A 240 -24.55 -5.03 -29.28
C VAL A 240 -23.24 -5.76 -29.53
N THR A 241 -22.19 -5.05 -29.94
CA THR A 241 -20.86 -5.61 -30.23
C THR A 241 -19.80 -5.16 -29.23
N ASP A 242 -18.75 -5.96 -29.05
CA ASP A 242 -17.61 -5.61 -28.18
C ASP A 242 -16.91 -4.32 -28.63
N SER A 243 -16.86 -4.10 -29.95
CA SER A 243 -16.34 -2.86 -30.55
C SER A 243 -17.20 -1.64 -30.18
N GLU A 244 -18.53 -1.78 -30.19
CA GLU A 244 -19.44 -0.73 -29.73
C GLU A 244 -19.32 -0.50 -28.23
N LEU A 245 -19.09 -1.54 -27.42
CA LEU A 245 -18.91 -1.39 -25.98
C LEU A 245 -17.63 -0.60 -25.63
N LEU A 246 -16.55 -0.81 -26.40
CA LEU A 246 -15.28 -0.10 -26.24
C LEU A 246 -15.36 1.37 -26.70
N MET A 247 -16.23 1.67 -27.67
CA MET A 247 -16.39 3.00 -28.26
C MET A 247 -17.55 3.80 -27.65
N SER A 248 -18.52 3.14 -27.01
CA SER A 248 -19.67 3.82 -26.42
C SER A 248 -19.26 4.52 -25.13
N GLU A 249 -19.63 5.78 -25.02
CA GLU A 249 -19.69 6.42 -23.72
C GLU A 249 -20.71 5.70 -22.81
N ALA A 250 -20.57 5.80 -21.49
CA ALA A 250 -21.43 5.10 -20.52
C ALA A 250 -22.93 5.15 -20.89
N VAL A 251 -23.56 3.98 -21.08
CA VAL A 251 -24.96 3.82 -21.53
C VAL A 251 -25.93 3.81 -20.33
N PRO A 252 -27.11 4.45 -20.42
CA PRO A 252 -28.10 4.42 -19.35
C PRO A 252 -28.71 3.03 -19.13
N GLY A 253 -29.18 2.79 -17.91
CA GLY A 253 -29.94 1.59 -17.56
C GLY A 253 -31.40 1.67 -18.03
N HIS A 254 -31.89 0.66 -18.74
CA HIS A 254 -33.27 0.62 -19.27
C HIS A 254 -34.30 0.03 -18.31
N SER A 255 -33.84 -0.52 -17.18
CA SER A 255 -34.73 -1.07 -16.16
C SER A 255 -35.61 0.04 -15.56
N ARG A 256 -36.86 -0.30 -15.24
CA ARG A 256 -37.80 0.65 -14.64
C ARG A 256 -37.24 1.32 -13.37
N PRO A 257 -36.53 0.60 -12.46
CA PRO A 257 -35.86 1.22 -11.32
C PRO A 257 -34.76 2.21 -11.71
N ALA A 258 -33.97 1.93 -12.76
CA ALA A 258 -32.92 2.84 -13.22
C ALA A 258 -33.49 4.17 -13.72
N ILE A 259 -34.53 4.10 -14.56
CA ILE A 259 -35.21 5.29 -15.11
C ILE A 259 -35.82 6.15 -13.98
N ILE A 260 -36.47 5.51 -13.00
CA ILE A 260 -37.00 6.21 -11.82
C ILE A 260 -35.87 6.89 -11.03
N ARG A 261 -34.70 6.25 -10.90
CA ARG A 261 -33.54 6.84 -10.22
C ARG A 261 -33.02 8.08 -10.94
N TYR A 262 -32.92 8.05 -12.27
CA TYR A 262 -32.50 9.22 -13.06
C TYR A 262 -33.46 10.39 -12.87
N GLN A 263 -34.76 10.14 -12.99
CA GLN A 263 -35.78 11.16 -12.76
C GLN A 263 -35.70 11.74 -11.35
N LYS A 264 -35.55 10.90 -10.32
CA LYS A 264 -35.40 11.35 -8.93
C LYS A 264 -34.14 12.19 -8.74
N LYS A 265 -33.00 11.80 -9.30
CA LYS A 265 -31.74 12.54 -9.21
C LYS A 265 -31.86 13.92 -9.84
N TYR A 266 -32.49 14.03 -11.01
CA TYR A 266 -32.74 15.33 -11.64
C TYR A 266 -33.69 16.22 -10.84
N LEU A 267 -34.81 15.68 -10.36
CA LEU A 267 -35.73 16.46 -9.52
C LEU A 267 -35.08 16.91 -8.20
N ALA A 268 -34.19 16.10 -7.63
CA ALA A 268 -33.41 16.48 -6.46
C ALA A 268 -32.37 17.58 -6.77
N SER A 269 -31.71 17.53 -7.93
CA SER A 269 -30.75 18.58 -8.31
C SER A 269 -31.43 19.92 -8.55
N LEU A 270 -32.68 19.94 -9.03
CA LEU A 270 -33.48 21.16 -9.13
C LEU A 270 -33.85 21.75 -7.77
N LYS A 271 -34.17 20.91 -6.78
CA LYS A 271 -34.49 21.35 -5.41
C LYS A 271 -33.28 21.92 -4.67
N ASN A 272 -32.08 21.45 -5.01
CA ASN A 272 -30.83 21.85 -4.37
C ASN A 272 -30.16 23.06 -5.07
N ARG A 273 -30.77 23.65 -6.10
CA ARG A 273 -30.30 24.93 -6.65
C ARG A 273 -30.66 26.06 -5.66
N PRO A 274 -29.70 26.85 -5.16
CA PRO A 274 -30.03 28.03 -4.37
C PRO A 274 -30.92 28.96 -5.20
N GLN A 275 -32.03 29.41 -4.61
CA GLN A 275 -32.92 30.41 -5.19
C GLN A 275 -32.20 31.77 -5.21
N SER A 276 -31.36 32.02 -6.21
CA SER A 276 -30.95 33.38 -6.56
C SER A 276 -31.77 33.86 -7.75
N GLU A 277 -32.28 35.09 -7.62
CA GLU A 277 -33.06 35.86 -8.59
C GLU A 277 -34.57 35.63 -8.58
N SER A 278 -35.21 36.11 -7.51
CA SER A 278 -36.47 36.82 -7.65
C SER A 278 -36.26 38.25 -7.15
N PHE A 279 -36.14 39.20 -8.09
CA PHE A 279 -36.41 40.61 -7.80
C PHE A 279 -37.86 40.90 -8.20
N PRO A 280 -38.63 41.62 -7.36
CA PRO A 280 -40.05 41.82 -7.55
C PRO A 280 -40.34 42.79 -8.68
N SER A 281 -41.42 42.47 -9.38
CA SER A 281 -42.25 43.35 -10.17
C SER A 281 -42.51 44.70 -9.49
N SER A 282 -42.02 45.79 -10.08
CA SER A 282 -42.59 47.12 -9.91
C SER A 282 -43.52 47.40 -11.10
N THR A 283 -44.81 47.25 -10.83
CA THR A 283 -45.91 47.86 -11.57
C THR A 283 -45.73 49.37 -11.66
N GLY A 284 -46.12 49.96 -12.80
CA GLY A 284 -46.13 51.40 -13.00
C GLY A 284 -47.29 52.15 -12.34
N ASN A 285 -47.20 53.47 -12.52
CA ASN A 285 -48.15 54.57 -12.29
C ASN A 285 -48.25 55.12 -10.86
N ILE A 286 -47.64 56.29 -10.61
CA ILE A 286 -48.20 57.64 -10.85
C ILE A 286 -47.08 58.53 -11.41
#